data_AF-A0A9D6XU49-F1
#
_entry.id   AF-A0A9D6XU49-F1
#
_cell.length_a   1.000
_cell.length_b   1.000
_cell.length_c   1.000
_cell.angle_alpha   90.00
_cell.angle_beta   90.00
_cell.angle_gamma   90.00
#
_symmetry.space_group_name_H-M   'P 1'
#
loop_
_entity.id
_entity.type
_entity.pdbx_description
1 polymer ?
#
loop_
_entity_poly.entity_id
_entity_poly.type
_entity_poly.pdbx_seq_one_letter_code
_entity_poly.pdbx_strand_id
1 'polypeptide(L)'
;MGIIVTARGGRVGEFQEKPERPVPIPGNPGRAYAAMDNYLLNPGVLAELLEESSRRGDTDFGRHIMPRLPRSSRAFAYDFASNKVPGVQHRFASE
;
A
#
# COMPACT_ATOMS: atom_id res chain seq x y z
N MET A 1 -7.56 -5.52 -7.11
CA MET A 1 -6.20 -5.65 -6.55
C MET A 1 -5.53 -4.33 -6.77
N GLY A 2 -5.25 -3.60 -5.70
CA GLY A 2 -4.45 -2.40 -5.76
C GLY A 2 -2.97 -2.75 -5.93
N ILE A 3 -2.25 -2.00 -6.76
CA ILE A 3 -0.80 -2.10 -6.94
C ILE A 3 -0.16 -0.81 -6.42
N ILE A 4 0.83 -0.97 -5.55
CA ILE A 4 1.56 0.13 -4.94
C ILE A 4 2.86 0.34 -5.70
N VAL A 5 3.02 1.51 -6.31
CA VAL A 5 4.24 1.88 -7.01
C VAL A 5 5.15 2.64 -6.07
N THR A 6 6.40 2.18 -5.96
CA THR A 6 7.38 2.78 -5.05
C THR A 6 8.62 3.26 -5.78
N ALA A 7 9.27 4.27 -5.20
CA ALA A 7 10.67 4.58 -5.52
C ALA A 7 11.63 3.64 -4.75
N ARG A 8 12.92 3.72 -5.06
CA ARG A 8 13.96 3.07 -4.23
C ARG A 8 13.82 3.53 -2.77
N GLY A 9 13.87 2.59 -1.83
CA GLY A 9 13.64 2.86 -0.40
C GLY A 9 12.16 2.76 0.02
N GLY A 10 11.26 2.30 -0.86
CA GLY A 10 9.89 1.92 -0.49
C GLY A 10 8.90 3.08 -0.37
N ARG A 11 9.31 4.32 -0.68
CA ARG A 11 8.39 5.47 -0.69
C ARG A 11 7.35 5.28 -1.78
N VAL A 12 6.07 5.35 -1.41
CA VAL A 12 4.96 5.24 -2.35
C VAL A 12 4.85 6.52 -3.17
N GLY A 13 4.80 6.38 -4.49
CA GLY A 13 4.54 7.47 -5.43
C GLY A 13 3.16 7.40 -6.05
N GLU A 14 2.61 6.19 -6.22
CA GLU A 14 1.36 5.97 -6.92
C GLU A 14 0.64 4.72 -6.38
N PHE A 15 -0.68 4.73 -6.47
CA PHE A 15 -1.55 3.58 -6.22
C PHE A 15 -2.39 3.32 -7.46
N GLN A 16 -2.33 2.11 -8.01
CA GLN A 16 -3.04 1.70 -9.22
C GLN A 16 -4.12 0.67 -8.86
N GLU A 17 -5.39 1.00 -9.10
CA GLU A 17 -6.48 0.04 -8.88
C GLU A 17 -6.65 -0.86 -10.10
N LYS A 18 -6.36 -2.17 -9.93
CA LYS A 18 -6.54 -3.22 -10.95
C LYS A 18 -5.90 -2.88 -12.32
N PRO A 19 -4.60 -2.53 -12.38
CA PRO A 19 -3.95 -2.27 -13.66
C PRO A 19 -3.82 -3.56 -14.49
N GLU A 20 -4.00 -3.46 -15.81
CA GLU A 20 -3.73 -4.57 -16.74
C GLU A 20 -2.24 -4.95 -16.74
N ARG A 21 -1.36 -3.96 -16.50
CA ARG A 21 0.10 -4.11 -16.46
C ARG A 21 0.64 -3.54 -15.15
N PRO A 22 0.77 -4.35 -14.09
CA PRO A 22 1.31 -3.91 -12.82
C PRO A 22 2.74 -3.37 -12.97
N VAL A 23 3.01 -2.21 -12.37
CA VAL A 23 4.39 -1.69 -12.31
C VAL A 23 5.22 -2.54 -11.35
N PRO A 24 6.41 -3.01 -11.77
CA PRO A 24 7.24 -3.87 -10.93
C PRO A 24 7.94 -3.11 -9.80
N ILE A 25 8.41 -3.85 -8.80
CA ILE A 25 9.23 -3.33 -7.72
C ILE A 25 10.58 -2.85 -8.30
N PRO A 26 11.09 -1.67 -7.91
CA PRO A 26 12.43 -1.24 -8.30
C PRO A 26 13.49 -2.28 -7.90
N GLY A 27 14.22 -2.80 -8.89
CA GLY A 27 15.24 -3.84 -8.69
C GLY A 27 14.73 -5.28 -8.71
N ASN A 28 13.43 -5.51 -8.86
CA ASN A 28 12.86 -6.86 -9.03
C ASN A 28 11.73 -6.86 -10.08
N PRO A 29 12.05 -7.04 -11.38
CA PRO A 29 11.06 -6.97 -12.46
C PRO A 29 10.03 -8.10 -12.45
N GLY A 30 10.26 -9.19 -11.71
CA GLY A 30 9.35 -10.34 -11.63
C GLY A 30 8.25 -10.20 -10.57
N ARG A 31 8.23 -9.09 -9.80
CA ARG A 31 7.29 -8.89 -8.69
C ARG A 31 6.74 -7.47 -8.69
N ALA A 32 5.53 -7.32 -8.15
CA ALA A 32 4.87 -6.05 -7.87
C ALA A 32 4.39 -6.03 -6.41
N TYR A 33 4.25 -4.84 -5.81
CA TYR A 33 3.61 -4.73 -4.51
C TYR A 33 2.09 -4.74 -4.67
N ALA A 34 1.46 -5.86 -4.33
CA ALA A 34 0.02 -5.96 -4.20
C ALA A 34 -0.43 -5.44 -2.83
N ALA A 35 -1.41 -4.54 -2.80
CA ALA A 35 -2.00 -4.04 -1.57
C ALA A 35 -2.76 -5.15 -0.84
N MET A 36 -2.52 -5.29 0.46
CA MET A 36 -3.22 -6.24 1.35
C MET A 36 -4.36 -5.59 2.15
N ASP A 37 -4.65 -4.32 1.88
CA ASP A 37 -5.66 -3.52 2.59
C ASP A 37 -5.41 -3.35 4.11
N ASN A 38 -4.13 -3.27 4.49
CA ASN A 38 -3.69 -2.87 5.82
C ASN A 38 -2.94 -1.54 5.75
N TYR A 39 -3.45 -0.53 6.46
CA TYR A 39 -2.94 0.84 6.43
C TYR A 39 -2.67 1.34 7.85
N LEU A 40 -1.42 1.75 8.12
CA LEU A 40 -1.03 2.42 9.34
C LEU A 40 -0.90 3.92 9.07
N LEU A 41 -1.75 4.72 9.70
CA LEU A 41 -1.86 6.16 9.45
C LEU A 41 -1.78 6.93 10.76
N ASN A 42 -1.12 8.09 10.70
CA ASN A 42 -1.24 9.06 11.78
C ASN A 42 -2.70 9.53 11.86
N PRO A 43 -3.31 9.64 13.05
CA PRO A 43 -4.72 9.99 13.19
C PRO A 43 -5.12 11.30 12.50
N GLY A 44 -4.28 12.34 12.57
CA GLY A 44 -4.54 13.61 11.89
C GLY A 44 -4.57 13.49 10.37
N VAL A 45 -3.65 12.71 9.78
CA VAL A 45 -3.63 12.44 8.34
C VAL A 45 -4.91 11.70 7.91
N LEU A 46 -5.35 10.71 8.70
CA LEU A 46 -6.58 9.99 8.41
C LEU A 46 -7.80 10.93 8.47
N ALA A 47 -7.89 11.80 9.48
CA ALA A 47 -8.99 12.76 9.61
C ALA A 47 -9.09 13.68 8.39
N GLU A 48 -7.97 14.29 7.97
CA GLU A 48 -7.91 15.17 6.79
C GLU A 48 -8.37 14.45 5.51
N LEU A 49 -7.89 13.22 5.30
CA LEU A 49 -8.27 12.40 4.14
C LEU A 49 -9.76 12.05 4.14
N LEU A 50 -10.34 11.73 5.30
CA LEU A 50 -11.76 11.41 5.43
C LEU A 50 -12.64 12.64 5.24
N GLU A 51 -12.25 13.80 5.76
CA GLU A 51 -12.97 15.06 5.54
C GLU A 51 -12.97 15.47 4.06
N GLU A 52 -11.84 15.34 3.37
CA GLU A 52 -11.76 15.60 1.93
C GLU A 52 -12.64 14.61 1.15
N SER A 53 -12.60 13.33 1.52
CA SER A 53 -13.39 12.27 0.88
C SER A 53 -14.89 12.48 1.07
N SER A 54 -15.31 12.87 2.27
CA SER A 54 -16.71 13.22 2.59
C SER A 54 -17.21 14.36 1.72
N ARG A 55 -16.42 15.45 1.58
CA ARG A 55 -16.74 16.58 0.69
C ARG A 55 -16.90 16.21 -0.78
N ARG A 56 -16.28 15.10 -1.21
CA ARG A 56 -16.32 14.60 -2.59
C ARG A 56 -17.37 13.52 -2.82
N GLY A 57 -18.02 13.02 -1.75
CA GLY A 57 -18.94 11.88 -1.82
C GLY A 57 -18.24 10.54 -2.07
N ASP A 58 -16.95 10.44 -1.75
CA ASP A 58 -16.17 9.21 -1.91
C ASP A 58 -16.53 8.20 -0.81
N THR A 59 -16.69 6.93 -1.18
CA THR A 59 -17.15 5.86 -0.27
C THR A 59 -16.20 4.68 -0.14
N ASP A 60 -15.06 4.71 -0.85
CA ASP A 60 -14.14 3.57 -0.95
C ASP A 60 -12.71 4.03 -0.67
N PHE A 61 -12.06 3.34 0.25
CA PHE A 61 -10.73 3.70 0.73
C PHE A 61 -9.64 3.45 -0.33
N GLY A 62 -9.63 2.28 -0.95
CA GLY A 62 -8.60 1.88 -1.90
C GLY A 62 -8.72 2.63 -3.23
N ARG A 63 -9.94 2.80 -3.73
CA ARG A 63 -10.20 3.46 -5.01
C ARG A 63 -10.12 4.97 -4.93
N HIS A 64 -10.62 5.57 -3.85
CA HIS A 64 -10.72 7.03 -3.77
C HIS A 64 -9.61 7.64 -2.91
N ILE A 65 -9.36 7.09 -1.71
CA ILE A 65 -8.46 7.72 -0.73
C ILE A 65 -6.98 7.41 -1.01
N MET A 66 -6.63 6.14 -1.24
CA MET A 66 -5.24 5.71 -1.43
C MET A 66 -4.49 6.36 -2.60
N PRO A 67 -5.10 6.60 -3.77
CA PRO A 67 -4.43 7.31 -4.86
C PRO A 67 -4.08 8.78 -4.54
N ARG A 68 -4.68 9.37 -3.50
CA ARG A 68 -4.43 10.75 -3.07
C ARG A 68 -3.33 10.85 -2.01
N LEU A 69 -3.19 9.83 -1.17
CA LEU A 69 -2.27 9.83 -0.03
C LEU A 69 -0.82 10.25 -0.39
N PRO A 70 -0.20 9.77 -1.49
CA PRO A 70 1.17 10.15 -1.83
C PRO A 70 1.34 11.63 -2.21
N ARG A 71 0.26 12.33 -2.55
CA ARG A 71 0.27 13.74 -2.97
C ARG A 71 0.26 14.69 -1.78
N SER A 72 -0.40 14.32 -0.70
CA SER A 72 -0.57 15.16 0.49
C SER A 72 0.27 14.70 1.69
N SER A 73 0.80 13.47 1.67
CA SER A 73 1.49 12.88 2.82
C SER A 73 2.61 11.93 2.41
N ARG A 74 3.55 11.69 3.33
CA ARG A 74 4.61 10.69 3.14
C ARG A 74 4.03 9.30 3.40
N ALA A 75 3.98 8.47 2.36
CA ALA A 75 3.57 7.08 2.45
C ALA A 75 4.71 6.13 2.07
N PHE A 76 4.76 4.97 2.71
CA PHE A 76 5.76 3.93 2.48
C PHE A 76 5.08 2.56 2.42
N ALA A 77 5.54 1.71 1.50
CA ALA A 77 5.09 0.33 1.43
C ALA A 77 5.81 -0.50 2.49
N TYR A 78 5.06 -1.31 3.23
CA TYR A 78 5.61 -2.31 4.13
C TYR A 78 5.67 -3.66 3.40
N ASP A 79 6.88 -4.20 3.20
CA ASP A 79 7.05 -5.49 2.53
C ASP A 79 6.80 -6.65 3.51
N PHE A 80 5.59 -7.21 3.42
CA PHE A 80 5.20 -8.35 4.24
C PHE A 80 6.09 -9.59 4.04
N ALA A 81 6.67 -9.79 2.85
CA ALA A 81 7.56 -10.93 2.61
C ALA A 81 8.88 -10.82 3.39
N SER A 82 9.23 -9.61 3.86
CA SER A 82 10.39 -9.36 4.72
C SER A 82 10.05 -9.33 6.22
N ASN A 83 8.77 -9.48 6.57
CA ASN A 83 8.30 -9.38 7.95
C ASN A 83 8.91 -10.49 8.82
N LYS A 84 9.36 -10.13 10.02
CA LYS A 84 9.88 -11.05 11.04
C LYS A 84 9.09 -10.85 12.31
N VAL A 85 8.33 -11.87 12.71
CA VAL A 85 7.56 -11.86 13.94
C VAL A 85 8.28 -12.73 14.99
N PRO A 86 8.77 -12.15 16.10
CA PRO A 86 9.42 -12.92 17.15
C PRO A 86 8.52 -14.03 17.69
N GLY A 87 9.09 -15.21 17.91
CA GLY A 87 8.38 -16.37 18.47
C GLY A 87 7.51 -17.16 17.47
N VAL A 88 7.43 -16.75 16.21
CA VAL A 88 6.75 -17.55 15.18
C VAL A 88 7.65 -18.72 14.76
N GLN A 89 7.21 -19.95 15.07
CA GLN A 89 7.81 -21.17 14.56
C GLN A 89 7.33 -21.40 13.13
N HIS A 90 8.25 -21.45 12.16
CA HIS A 90 7.92 -21.86 10.80
C HIS A 90 7.66 -23.37 10.78
N ARG A 91 6.41 -23.76 11.06
CA ARG A 91 5.92 -25.12 10.81
C ARG A 91 5.53 -25.21 9.34
N PHE A 92 6.52 -25.38 8.47
CA PHE A 92 6.25 -25.92 7.15
C PHE A 92 6.45 -27.42 7.24
N ALA A 93 5.34 -28.14 7.10
CA ALA A 93 5.34 -29.58 6.92
C ALA A 93 6.18 -29.91 5.69
N SER A 94 7.08 -30.86 5.85
CA SER A 94 7.74 -31.54 4.76
C SER A 94 6.66 -32.24 3.92
N GLU A 95 6.56 -31.86 2.65
CA GLU A 95 6.12 -32.74 1.56
C GLU A 95 7.09 -32.55 0.39
#